data_AF-A0A6J7GGD5-F1
#
_entry.id   AF-A0A6J7GGD5-F1
#
_cell.length_a   1.000
_cell.length_b   1.000
_cell.length_c   1.000
_cell.angle_alpha   90.00
_cell.angle_beta   90.00
_cell.angle_gamma   90.00
#
_symmetry.space_group_name_H-M   'P 1'
#
loop_
_entity.id
_entity.type
_entity.pdbx_description
1 polymer ?
#
loop_
_entity_poly.entity_id
_entity_poly.type
_entity_poly.pdbx_seq_one_letter_code
_entity_poly.pdbx_strand_id
1 'polypeptide(L)'
;MAGRGPAPKPADQRRRRNKEPDALELPAEGNVKPYPELPPTYRSGEIVSGGKKRAIRSKFLPETRAWYVTWATSPQATEFSPPTWQRLLRLARLVDQFEREPDKGLLSEIRLQEASLGGTPADMLRLRWRIAEASEDGPKLASVATIGDRRRRAVDKTGG
;
A
#
# COMPACT_ATOMS: atom_id res chain seq x y z
N MET A 1 -57.82 14.28 8.42
CA MET A 1 -57.45 15.18 7.29
C MET A 1 -55.97 15.00 7.00
N ALA A 2 -55.60 14.19 6.00
CA ALA A 2 -54.20 13.98 5.62
C ALA A 2 -53.91 14.76 4.34
N GLY A 3 -53.03 15.77 4.44
CA GLY A 3 -52.59 16.58 3.31
C GLY A 3 -51.73 15.76 2.36
N ARG A 4 -52.18 15.63 1.10
CA ARG A 4 -51.32 15.15 0.02
C ARG A 4 -50.36 16.28 -0.33
N GLY A 5 -49.09 16.11 0.02
CA GLY A 5 -48.03 17.02 -0.40
C GLY A 5 -47.94 17.12 -1.94
N PRO A 6 -47.25 18.15 -2.45
CA PRO A 6 -47.13 18.40 -3.88
C PRO A 6 -46.56 17.18 -4.62
N ALA A 7 -47.10 16.94 -5.82
CA ALA A 7 -46.71 15.79 -6.65
C ALA A 7 -45.20 15.82 -6.95
N PRO A 8 -44.53 14.66 -6.96
CA PRO A 8 -43.11 14.58 -7.25
C PRO A 8 -42.83 15.11 -8.66
N LYS A 9 -41.76 15.90 -8.81
CA LYS A 9 -41.38 16.51 -10.09
C LYS A 9 -41.28 15.46 -11.21
N PRO A 10 -41.68 15.83 -12.45
CA PRO A 10 -41.56 14.97 -13.62
C PRO A 10 -40.08 14.62 -13.87
N ALA A 11 -39.83 13.44 -14.44
CA ALA A 11 -38.53 12.79 -14.45
C ALA A 11 -37.40 13.63 -15.08
N ASP A 12 -37.76 14.47 -16.04
CA ASP A 12 -36.94 15.44 -16.78
C ASP A 12 -36.57 16.68 -15.95
N GLN A 13 -37.38 17.05 -14.96
CA GLN A 13 -37.15 18.19 -14.04
C GLN A 13 -36.54 17.78 -12.71
N ARG A 14 -36.26 16.49 -12.53
CA ARG A 14 -35.50 16.01 -11.37
C ARG A 14 -34.05 16.43 -11.52
N ARG A 15 -33.53 17.12 -10.50
CA ARG A 15 -32.11 17.44 -10.37
C ARG A 15 -31.32 16.14 -10.58
N ARG A 16 -30.37 16.15 -11.53
CA ARG A 16 -29.57 15.00 -12.00
C ARG A 16 -29.44 13.90 -10.93
N ARG A 17 -29.86 12.68 -11.27
CA ARG A 17 -29.41 11.47 -10.56
C ARG A 17 -27.88 11.51 -10.58
N ASN A 18 -27.22 11.39 -9.42
CA ASN A 18 -25.76 11.30 -9.35
C ASN A 18 -25.33 10.12 -10.24
N LYS A 19 -24.89 10.39 -11.46
CA LYS A 19 -24.16 9.40 -12.25
C LYS A 19 -22.85 9.20 -11.51
N GLU A 20 -22.62 8.00 -11.01
CA GLU A 20 -21.36 7.67 -10.37
C GLU A 20 -20.23 7.92 -11.39
N PRO A 21 -19.17 8.66 -11.03
CA PRO A 21 -18.03 8.85 -11.89
C PRO A 21 -17.38 7.51 -12.19
N ASP A 22 -16.92 7.34 -13.44
CA ASP A 22 -16.31 6.11 -13.90
C ASP A 22 -15.04 5.78 -13.09
N ALA A 23 -14.82 4.50 -12.83
CA ALA A 23 -13.61 4.03 -12.14
C ALA A 23 -12.39 4.19 -13.05
N LEU A 24 -11.25 4.57 -12.46
CA LEU A 24 -9.96 4.56 -13.14
C LEU A 24 -9.43 3.13 -13.20
N GLU A 25 -9.12 2.66 -14.40
CA GLU A 25 -8.49 1.37 -14.61
C GLU A 25 -6.95 1.47 -14.46
N LEU A 26 -6.39 0.62 -13.59
CA LEU A 26 -4.97 0.49 -13.34
C LEU A 26 -4.42 -0.72 -14.11
N PRO A 27 -3.19 -0.65 -14.64
CA PRO A 27 -2.61 -1.75 -15.42
C PRO A 27 -2.36 -3.00 -14.57
N ALA A 28 -2.70 -4.17 -15.12
CA ALA A 28 -2.60 -5.46 -14.43
C ALA A 28 -1.15 -5.87 -14.15
N GLU A 29 -0.24 -5.49 -15.05
CA GLU A 29 1.21 -5.72 -14.97
C GLU A 29 1.89 -4.90 -13.86
N GLY A 30 1.19 -3.93 -13.28
CA GLY A 30 1.72 -3.08 -12.23
C GLY A 30 2.54 -1.90 -12.75
N ASN A 31 3.32 -1.30 -11.87
CA ASN A 31 4.17 -0.17 -12.23
C ASN A 31 5.50 -0.62 -12.85
N VAL A 32 5.62 -0.42 -14.15
CA VAL A 32 6.85 -0.68 -14.94
C VAL A 32 7.75 0.56 -15.07
N LYS A 33 7.30 1.73 -14.62
CA LYS A 33 8.10 2.97 -14.67
C LYS A 33 9.16 2.97 -13.56
N PRO A 34 10.30 3.65 -13.75
CA PRO A 34 11.26 3.86 -12.68
C PRO A 34 10.60 4.47 -11.45
N TYR A 35 10.90 3.92 -10.28
CA TYR A 35 10.43 4.39 -8.99
C TYR A 35 11.62 4.72 -8.08
N PRO A 36 11.45 5.59 -7.07
CA PRO A 36 12.52 5.90 -6.14
C PRO A 36 13.00 4.64 -5.41
N GLU A 37 14.30 4.47 -5.26
CA GLU A 37 14.83 3.38 -4.45
C GLU A 37 14.75 3.71 -2.96
N LEU A 38 14.62 2.66 -2.13
CA LEU A 38 14.82 2.82 -0.70
C LEU A 38 16.26 3.28 -0.42
N PRO A 39 16.46 4.30 0.43
CA PRO A 39 17.80 4.71 0.79
C PRO A 39 18.52 3.56 1.52
N PRO A 40 19.85 3.43 1.37
CA PRO A 40 20.60 2.31 1.94
C PRO A 40 20.52 2.28 3.48
N THR A 41 20.40 3.44 4.12
CA THR A 41 20.17 3.58 5.55
C THR A 41 19.19 4.72 5.85
N TYR A 42 18.52 4.64 6.99
CA TYR A 42 17.65 5.70 7.51
C TYR A 42 17.96 5.98 8.98
N ARG A 43 17.56 7.16 9.48
CA ARG A 43 17.69 7.49 10.91
C ARG A 43 16.67 6.66 11.71
N SER A 44 17.13 5.69 12.49
CA SER A 44 16.25 4.81 13.28
C SER A 44 16.14 5.21 14.75
N GLY A 45 17.01 6.11 15.22
CA GLY A 45 16.98 6.55 16.61
C GLY A 45 18.07 7.58 16.91
N GLU A 46 18.32 7.78 18.18
CA GLU A 46 19.33 8.67 18.72
C GLU A 46 19.96 8.03 19.96
N ILE A 47 21.28 8.14 20.09
CA ILE A 47 22.03 7.72 21.27
C ILE A 47 22.73 8.92 21.87
N VAL A 48 22.82 8.94 23.20
CA VAL A 48 23.66 9.89 23.93
C VAL A 48 24.98 9.20 24.23
N SER A 49 26.08 9.77 23.73
CA SER A 49 27.43 9.28 23.98
C SER A 49 28.31 10.48 24.35
N GLY A 50 28.89 10.46 25.55
CA GLY A 50 29.73 11.56 26.06
C GLY A 50 28.99 12.91 26.14
N GLY A 51 27.71 12.90 26.56
CA GLY A 51 26.88 14.11 26.65
C GLY A 51 26.40 14.67 25.31
N LYS A 52 26.75 14.04 24.18
CA LYS A 52 26.32 14.46 22.83
C LYS A 52 25.33 13.47 22.23
N LYS A 53 24.26 14.03 21.67
CA LYS A 53 23.26 13.29 20.89
C LYS A 53 23.81 12.95 19.51
N ARG A 54 23.72 11.68 19.11
CA ARG A 54 24.11 11.18 17.78
C ARG A 54 23.00 10.35 17.18
N ALA A 55 22.68 10.59 15.91
CA ALA A 55 21.69 9.82 15.19
C ALA A 55 22.19 8.39 14.93
N ILE A 56 21.35 7.38 15.23
CA ILE A 56 21.58 6.01 14.77
C ILE A 56 21.08 5.89 13.34
N ARG A 57 21.91 5.33 12.46
CA ARG A 57 21.56 4.99 11.08
C ARG A 57 21.47 3.47 10.96
N SER A 58 20.32 2.97 10.53
CA SER A 58 20.09 1.53 10.33
C SER A 58 19.80 1.23 8.87
N LYS A 59 20.16 0.02 8.43
CA LYS A 59 19.71 -0.53 7.14
C LYS A 59 18.28 -1.05 7.30
N PHE A 60 17.48 -0.95 6.24
CA PHE A 60 16.19 -1.64 6.20
C PHE A 60 16.37 -3.16 6.24
N LEU A 61 15.49 -3.84 6.97
CA LEU A 61 15.36 -5.28 6.99
C LEU A 61 14.97 -5.82 5.60
N PRO A 62 15.35 -7.07 5.26
CA PRO A 62 14.94 -7.71 4.01
C PRO A 62 13.42 -7.70 3.79
N GLU A 63 12.65 -7.93 4.85
CA GLU A 63 11.18 -7.96 4.84
C GLU A 63 10.60 -6.61 4.42
N THR A 64 11.12 -5.52 4.99
CA THR A 64 10.69 -4.16 4.62
C THR A 64 11.07 -3.79 3.19
N ARG A 65 12.23 -4.25 2.71
CA ARG A 65 12.62 -4.07 1.30
C ARG A 65 11.67 -4.80 0.36
N ALA A 66 11.33 -6.04 0.68
CA ALA A 66 10.36 -6.83 -0.09
C ALA A 66 8.96 -6.21 -0.07
N TRP A 67 8.51 -5.71 1.08
CA TRP A 67 7.27 -4.95 1.22
C TRP A 67 7.29 -3.69 0.34
N TYR A 68 8.38 -2.93 0.35
CA TYR A 68 8.51 -1.72 -0.47
C TYR A 68 8.48 -2.02 -1.96
N VAL A 69 9.20 -3.05 -2.41
CA VAL A 69 9.20 -3.47 -3.82
C VAL A 69 7.80 -3.88 -4.24
N THR A 70 7.09 -4.66 -3.41
CA THR A 70 5.68 -5.04 -3.67
C THR A 70 4.80 -3.82 -3.94
N TRP A 71 4.90 -2.79 -3.10
CA TRP A 71 4.18 -1.53 -3.31
C TRP A 71 4.67 -0.77 -4.54
N ALA A 72 5.98 -0.67 -4.74
CA ALA A 72 6.55 0.14 -5.81
C ALA A 72 6.26 -0.43 -7.20
N THR A 73 6.05 -1.74 -7.31
CA THR A 73 5.68 -2.44 -8.55
C THR A 73 4.17 -2.68 -8.66
N SER A 74 3.36 -2.30 -7.67
CA SER A 74 1.92 -2.57 -7.71
C SER A 74 1.19 -1.71 -8.76
N PRO A 75 -0.01 -2.12 -9.21
CA PRO A 75 -0.85 -1.30 -10.09
C PRO A 75 -1.11 0.10 -9.55
N GLN A 76 -1.35 0.24 -8.24
CA GLN A 76 -1.61 1.51 -7.56
C GLN A 76 -0.45 2.50 -7.74
N ALA A 77 0.79 2.00 -7.80
CA ALA A 77 1.96 2.85 -7.91
C ALA A 77 2.09 3.58 -9.25
N THR A 78 1.32 3.18 -10.27
CA THR A 78 1.24 3.91 -11.54
C THR A 78 0.63 5.31 -11.40
N GLU A 79 -0.20 5.49 -10.38
CA GLU A 79 -0.84 6.77 -10.03
C GLU A 79 -0.09 7.54 -8.94
N PHE A 80 1.07 7.04 -8.48
CA PHE A 80 1.81 7.70 -7.42
C PHE A 80 2.51 8.97 -7.93
N SER A 81 2.00 10.11 -7.49
CA SER A 81 2.69 11.40 -7.59
C SER A 81 3.96 11.43 -6.71
N PRO A 82 4.88 12.40 -6.92
CA PRO A 82 6.08 12.52 -6.08
C PRO A 82 5.78 12.62 -4.56
N PRO A 83 4.74 13.35 -4.09
CA PRO A 83 4.31 13.31 -2.70
C PRO A 83 3.86 11.92 -2.22
N THR A 84 3.21 11.14 -3.08
CA THR A 84 2.78 9.77 -2.77
C THR A 84 4.00 8.86 -2.58
N TRP A 85 5.01 8.97 -3.44
CA TRP A 85 6.28 8.27 -3.26
C TRP A 85 7.00 8.66 -1.97
N GLN A 86 7.04 9.95 -1.63
CA GLN A 86 7.59 10.41 -0.35
C GLN A 86 6.83 9.86 0.86
N ARG A 87 5.52 9.64 0.73
CA ARG A 87 4.72 8.96 1.76
C ARG A 87 5.12 7.50 1.89
N LEU A 88 5.24 6.76 0.78
CA LEU A 88 5.66 5.36 0.81
C LEU A 88 7.06 5.18 1.42
N LEU A 89 8.01 6.05 1.09
CA LEU A 89 9.35 6.05 1.69
C LEU A 89 9.34 6.34 3.21
N ARG A 90 8.43 7.20 3.67
CA ARG A 90 8.23 7.44 5.11
C ARG A 90 7.58 6.23 5.79
N LEU A 91 6.58 5.63 5.15
CA LEU A 91 5.89 4.45 5.63
C LEU A 91 6.83 3.25 5.77
N ALA A 92 7.77 3.07 4.84
CA ALA A 92 8.79 2.02 4.94
C ALA A 92 9.56 2.05 6.27
N ARG A 93 9.77 3.23 6.87
CA ARG A 93 10.44 3.35 8.18
C ARG A 93 9.56 2.84 9.32
N LEU A 94 8.25 3.06 9.24
CA LEU A 94 7.29 2.53 10.23
C LEU A 94 7.16 1.01 10.11
N VAL A 95 7.12 0.50 8.87
CA VAL A 95 7.13 -0.94 8.61
C VAL A 95 8.42 -1.56 9.16
N ASP A 96 9.60 -0.99 8.90
CA ASP A 96 10.86 -1.51 9.47
C ASP A 96 10.86 -1.51 11.00
N GLN A 97 10.29 -0.48 11.63
CA GLN A 97 10.15 -0.43 13.09
C GLN A 97 9.21 -1.54 13.58
N PHE A 98 8.07 -1.72 12.93
CA PHE A 98 7.11 -2.78 13.27
C PHE A 98 7.69 -4.19 13.11
N GLU A 99 8.45 -4.43 12.03
CA GLU A 99 9.12 -5.72 11.80
C GLU A 99 10.20 -6.02 12.87
N ARG A 100 10.84 -4.98 13.42
CA ARG A 100 11.81 -5.14 14.51
C ARG A 100 11.16 -5.34 15.87
N GLU A 101 10.15 -4.52 16.15
CA GLU A 101 9.46 -4.46 17.43
C GLU A 101 7.96 -4.24 17.18
N PRO A 102 7.17 -5.32 17.10
CA PRO A 102 5.76 -5.22 16.80
C PRO A 102 4.99 -4.42 17.86
N ASP A 103 4.33 -3.36 17.41
CA ASP A 103 3.46 -2.52 18.24
C ASP A 103 2.10 -2.32 17.57
N LYS A 104 1.02 -2.32 18.37
CA LYS A 104 -0.35 -2.15 17.86
C LYS A 104 -0.60 -0.73 17.36
N GLY A 105 0.03 0.28 17.96
CA GLY A 105 -0.04 1.66 17.51
C GLY A 105 0.61 1.83 16.16
N LEU A 106 1.83 1.30 15.99
CA LEU A 106 2.53 1.25 14.69
C LEU A 106 1.68 0.55 13.62
N LEU A 107 1.13 -0.63 13.93
CA LEU A 107 0.30 -1.36 12.98
C LEU A 107 -0.96 -0.58 12.58
N SER A 108 -1.56 0.16 13.51
CA SER A 108 -2.75 0.97 13.24
C SER A 108 -2.43 2.14 12.31
N GLU A 109 -1.31 2.84 12.54
CA GLU A 109 -0.84 3.91 11.65
C GLU A 109 -0.47 3.36 10.27
N ILE A 110 0.25 2.23 10.20
CA ILE A 110 0.60 1.57 8.94
C ILE A 110 -0.66 1.29 8.12
N ARG A 111 -1.69 0.70 8.74
CA ARG A 111 -2.97 0.39 8.07
C ARG A 111 -3.65 1.65 7.52
N LEU A 112 -3.69 2.74 8.27
CA LEU A 112 -4.30 4.00 7.81
C LEU A 112 -3.54 4.58 6.60
N GLN A 113 -2.21 4.48 6.63
CA GLN A 113 -1.36 4.94 5.53
C GLN A 113 -1.52 4.06 4.29
N GLU A 114 -1.52 2.73 4.43
CA GLU A 114 -1.76 1.79 3.33
C GLU A 114 -3.16 1.94 2.72
N ALA A 115 -4.18 2.20 3.55
CA ALA A 115 -5.53 2.49 3.08
C ALA A 115 -5.60 3.76 2.22
N SER A 116 -4.78 4.77 2.54
CA SER A 116 -4.67 5.98 1.72
C SER A 116 -4.05 5.72 0.34
N LEU A 117 -3.34 4.60 0.18
CA LEU A 117 -2.67 4.17 -1.04
C LEU A 117 -3.43 3.08 -1.81
N GLY A 118 -4.63 2.69 -1.37
CA GLY A 118 -5.41 1.64 -2.05
C GLY A 118 -4.95 0.21 -1.71
N GLY A 119 -4.47 -0.01 -0.48
CA GLY A 119 -3.90 -1.31 -0.05
C GLY A 119 -4.89 -2.46 0.03
N THR A 120 -6.20 -2.19 0.08
CA THR A 120 -7.24 -3.22 0.10
C THR A 120 -8.27 -3.03 -1.02
N PRO A 121 -9.06 -4.05 -1.39
CA PRO A 121 -10.16 -3.89 -2.34
C PRO A 121 -11.18 -2.81 -1.93
N ALA A 122 -11.46 -2.68 -0.63
CA ALA A 122 -12.34 -1.64 -0.12
C ALA A 122 -11.73 -0.24 -0.32
N ASP A 123 -10.42 -0.10 -0.13
CA ASP A 123 -9.72 1.16 -0.37
C ASP A 123 -9.67 1.52 -1.85
N MET A 124 -9.44 0.53 -2.72
CA MET A 124 -9.49 0.72 -4.17
C MET A 124 -10.88 1.17 -4.61
N LEU A 125 -11.95 0.53 -4.10
CA LEU A 125 -13.32 0.96 -4.37
C LEU A 125 -13.56 2.40 -3.91
N ARG A 126 -13.08 2.78 -2.72
CA ARG A 126 -13.15 4.14 -2.18
C ARG A 126 -12.41 5.16 -3.06
N LEU A 127 -11.27 4.78 -3.61
CA LEU A 127 -10.47 5.59 -4.54
C LEU A 127 -11.00 5.54 -5.98
N ARG A 128 -12.01 4.70 -6.24
CA ARG A 128 -12.54 4.40 -7.58
C ARG A 128 -11.47 3.87 -8.53
N TRP A 129 -10.63 3.00 -8.02
CA TRP A 129 -9.64 2.28 -8.78
C TRP A 129 -10.11 0.85 -9.05
N ARG A 130 -9.83 0.37 -10.26
CA ARG A 130 -10.05 -1.02 -10.68
C ARG A 130 -8.77 -1.51 -11.34
N ILE A 131 -8.28 -2.68 -10.96
CA ILE A 131 -7.16 -3.31 -11.68
C ILE A 131 -7.73 -3.96 -12.93
N ALA A 132 -7.12 -3.69 -14.09
CA ALA A 132 -7.47 -4.30 -15.36
C ALA A 132 -7.31 -5.83 -15.30
N GLU A 133 -7.99 -6.54 -16.17
CA GLU A 133 -7.75 -7.97 -16.35
C GLU A 133 -6.40 -8.17 -17.03
N ALA A 134 -5.61 -9.12 -16.53
CA ALA A 134 -4.31 -9.43 -17.13
C ALA A 134 -4.54 -10.01 -18.53
N SER A 135 -3.95 -9.39 -19.56
CA SER A 135 -3.87 -10.01 -20.88
C SER A 135 -3.01 -11.28 -20.79
N GLU A 136 -3.36 -12.33 -21.53
CA GLU A 136 -2.59 -13.59 -21.54
C GLU A 136 -1.11 -13.41 -21.96
N ASP A 137 -0.78 -12.29 -22.61
CA ASP A 137 0.56 -11.92 -23.06
C ASP A 137 1.38 -11.08 -22.05
N GLY A 138 0.89 -10.87 -20.81
CA GLY A 138 1.55 -10.04 -19.79
C GLY A 138 2.73 -10.72 -19.07
N PRO A 139 3.70 -9.96 -18.52
CA PRO A 139 4.80 -10.52 -17.75
C PRO A 139 4.28 -11.24 -16.49
N LYS A 140 4.64 -12.53 -16.34
CA LYS A 140 4.27 -13.34 -15.18
C LYS A 140 4.94 -12.76 -13.93
N LEU A 141 4.15 -12.15 -13.05
CA LEU A 141 4.62 -11.71 -11.73
C LEU A 141 5.25 -12.90 -10.99
N ALA A 142 6.37 -12.64 -10.31
CA ALA A 142 7.13 -13.67 -9.61
C ALA A 142 6.22 -14.44 -8.63
N SER A 143 6.18 -15.76 -8.78
CA SER A 143 5.40 -16.63 -7.90
C SER A 143 5.87 -16.45 -6.46
N VAL A 144 5.01 -15.89 -5.61
CA VAL A 144 5.25 -15.89 -4.16
C VAL A 144 5.30 -17.36 -3.73
N ALA A 145 6.45 -17.80 -3.22
CA ALA A 145 6.60 -19.14 -2.65
C ALA A 145 5.46 -19.38 -1.66
N THR A 146 4.63 -20.38 -1.96
CA THR A 146 3.46 -20.71 -1.16
C THR A 146 3.89 -21.02 0.27
N ILE A 147 3.00 -20.79 1.24
CA ILE A 147 3.24 -21.04 2.68
C ILE A 147 3.85 -22.43 2.95
N GLY A 148 3.56 -23.43 2.10
CA GLY A 148 4.17 -24.76 2.16
C GLY A 148 5.69 -24.79 1.98
N ASP A 149 6.25 -23.90 1.17
CA ASP A 149 7.69 -23.85 0.87
C ASP A 149 8.50 -23.15 1.96
N ARG A 150 7.88 -22.29 2.77
CA ARG A 150 8.48 -21.77 4.01
C ARG A 150 8.49 -22.83 5.10
N ARG A 151 7.40 -23.62 5.21
CA ARG A 151 7.28 -24.67 6.23
C ARG A 151 8.30 -25.79 6.02
N ARG A 152 8.57 -26.19 4.77
CA ARG A 152 9.61 -27.18 4.44
C ARG A 152 11.01 -26.71 4.82
N ARG A 153 11.36 -25.45 4.55
CA ARG A 153 12.67 -24.88 4.93
C ARG A 153 12.89 -24.74 6.44
N ALA A 154 11.83 -24.57 7.23
CA ALA A 154 11.95 -24.48 8.69
C ALA A 154 12.19 -25.84 9.35
N VAL A 155 11.68 -26.92 8.76
CA VAL A 155 11.82 -28.29 9.31
C VAL A 155 13.23 -28.84 9.06
N ASP A 156 13.83 -28.57 7.88
CA ASP A 156 15.20 -29.02 7.56
C ASP A 156 16.29 -28.39 8.44
N LYS A 157 16.01 -27.24 9.07
CA LYS A 157 17.00 -26.51 9.89
C LYS A 157 17.07 -26.96 11.35
N THR A 158 16.22 -27.92 11.74
CA THR A 158 16.09 -28.38 13.16
C THR A 158 16.50 -29.85 13.34
N GLY A 159 17.04 -30.49 12.30
CA GLY A 159 17.39 -31.92 12.29
C GLY A 159 18.83 -32.22 11.90
N GLY A 160 19.79 -31.47 12.45
CA GLY A 160 21.24 -31.71 12.31
C GLY A 160 21.97 -31.53 13.62
#